data_AF-A0A0B1S1L3-F1
#
_entry.id   AF-A0A0B1S1L3-F1
#
_cell.length_a   1.000
_cell.length_b   1.000
_cell.length_c   1.000
_cell.angle_alpha   90.00
_cell.angle_beta   90.00
_cell.angle_gamma   90.00
#
_symmetry.space_group_name_H-M   'P 1'
#
loop_
_entity.id
_entity.type
_entity.pdbx_description
1 polymer ?
#
loop_
_entity_poly.entity_id
_entity_poly.type
_entity_poly.pdbx_seq_one_letter_code
_entity_poly.pdbx_strand_id
1 'polypeptide(L)'
;LCRITNSSDCNDKFQVTVHPLVLLSVVDHFNRVSKTQSVKRVVGVLLGSMKKDRTLDIGNSFAVPFDEDEKDKSTWFLDMDYLESMYSMFHKVAAKEKIVGWYHTGPKLHKVFIYPSFMR
;
A
#
# COMPACT_ATOMS: atom_id res chain seq x y z
N LEU A 1 -20.75 7.50 -3.99
CA LEU A 1 -21.95 7.90 -3.21
C LEU A 1 -22.83 6.68 -3.03
N CYS A 2 -22.64 5.91 -1.95
CA CYS A 2 -23.50 4.76 -1.67
C CYS A 2 -24.73 5.25 -0.89
N ARG A 3 -25.93 4.95 -1.41
CA ARG A 3 -27.23 5.32 -0.85
C ARG A 3 -27.62 4.27 0.20
N ILE A 4 -27.97 4.71 1.40
CA ILE A 4 -28.55 3.86 2.45
C ILE A 4 -30.03 3.65 2.13
N THR A 5 -30.42 2.40 1.82
CA THR A 5 -31.80 1.95 1.89
C THR A 5 -31.86 0.72 2.79
N ASN A 6 -32.73 0.77 3.80
CA ASN A 6 -33.07 -0.34 4.68
C ASN A 6 -33.58 -1.56 3.89
N SER A 7 -32.77 -2.60 3.85
CA SER A 7 -33.20 -3.98 3.60
C SER A 7 -32.17 -4.89 4.26
N SER A 8 -32.61 -5.65 5.23
CA SER A 8 -31.88 -6.63 6.03
C SER A 8 -31.38 -7.81 5.19
N ASP A 9 -30.38 -7.59 4.32
CA ASP A 9 -29.47 -8.61 3.77
C ASP A 9 -28.30 -8.00 2.94
N CYS A 10 -27.44 -7.19 3.56
CA CYS A 10 -26.17 -6.83 2.93
C CYS A 10 -25.03 -6.77 3.95
N ASN A 11 -24.66 -7.94 4.47
CA ASN A 11 -23.33 -8.11 5.03
C ASN A 11 -22.31 -8.21 3.89
N ASP A 12 -22.17 -7.14 3.10
CA ASP A 12 -21.12 -7.01 2.10
C ASP A 12 -19.80 -6.69 2.83
N LYS A 13 -19.38 -7.63 3.67
CA LYS A 13 -18.15 -7.55 4.45
C LYS A 13 -17.01 -7.88 3.50
N PHE A 14 -16.27 -6.87 3.09
CA PHE A 14 -14.94 -7.07 2.51
C PHE A 14 -14.02 -7.60 3.60
N GLN A 15 -13.65 -8.87 3.49
CA GLN A 15 -12.72 -9.50 4.41
C GLN A 15 -11.30 -9.29 3.89
N VAL A 16 -10.41 -8.75 4.72
CA VAL A 16 -8.99 -8.55 4.36
C VAL A 16 -8.15 -9.47 5.22
N THR A 17 -7.45 -10.40 4.58
CA THR A 17 -6.52 -11.31 5.25
C THR A 17 -5.11 -10.87 4.92
N VAL A 18 -4.32 -10.56 5.96
CA VAL A 18 -2.92 -10.16 5.79
C VAL A 18 -2.01 -11.31 6.21
N HIS A 19 -1.10 -11.71 5.32
CA HIS A 19 -0.10 -12.72 5.66
C HIS A 19 0.96 -12.15 6.61
N PRO A 20 1.43 -12.89 7.63
CA PRO A 20 2.46 -12.42 8.57
C PRO A 20 3.76 -11.97 7.89
N LEU A 21 4.07 -12.54 6.72
CA LEU A 21 5.21 -12.15 5.89
C LEU A 21 5.18 -10.64 5.54
N VAL A 22 4.01 -10.10 5.25
CA VAL A 22 3.82 -8.67 4.90
C VAL A 22 4.18 -7.79 6.09
N LEU A 23 3.68 -8.12 7.28
CA LEU A 23 3.97 -7.35 8.49
C LEU A 23 5.47 -7.35 8.81
N LEU A 24 6.12 -8.51 8.66
CA LEU A 24 7.56 -8.62 8.83
C LEU A 24 8.32 -7.73 7.84
N SER A 25 7.95 -7.75 6.57
CA SER A 25 8.55 -6.91 5.52
C SER A 25 8.39 -5.41 5.81
N VAL A 26 7.21 -4.98 6.27
CA VAL A 26 6.95 -3.58 6.63
C VAL A 26 7.84 -3.13 7.79
N VAL A 27 7.94 -3.96 8.85
CA VAL A 27 8.75 -3.64 10.04
C VAL A 27 10.25 -3.64 9.70
N ASP A 28 10.72 -4.60 8.91
CA ASP A 28 12.11 -4.66 8.46
C ASP A 28 12.46 -3.44 7.60
N HIS A 29 11.58 -3.06 6.67
CA HIS A 29 11.73 -1.85 5.86
C HIS A 29 11.84 -0.59 6.74
N PHE A 30 10.93 -0.43 7.70
CA PHE A 30 10.97 0.70 8.64
C PHE A 30 12.29 0.78 9.41
N ASN A 31 12.80 -0.37 9.88
CA ASN A 31 14.07 -0.44 10.60
C ASN A 31 15.29 -0.13 9.73
N ARG A 32 15.27 -0.46 8.44
CA ARG A 32 16.36 -0.11 7.50
C ARG A 32 16.37 1.38 7.18
N VAL A 33 15.21 1.95 6.88
CA VAL A 33 15.11 3.37 6.53
C VAL A 33 15.44 4.25 7.73
N SER A 34 14.95 3.91 8.92
CA SER A 34 15.22 4.68 10.15
C SER A 34 16.70 4.77 10.51
N LYS A 35 17.53 3.82 10.04
CA LYS A 35 18.98 3.81 10.27
C LYS A 35 19.75 4.63 9.23
N THR A 36 19.24 4.69 7.99
CA THR A 36 19.93 5.33 6.85
C THR A 36 19.48 6.77 6.65
N GLN A 37 18.21 7.07 6.90
CA GLN A 37 17.62 8.38 6.69
C GLN A 37 16.84 8.79 7.96
N SER A 38 16.96 10.06 8.37
CA SER A 38 16.15 10.64 9.47
C SER A 38 14.67 10.84 9.07
N VAL A 39 14.23 10.21 7.99
CA VAL A 39 12.92 10.40 7.40
C VAL A 39 11.92 9.55 8.20
N LYS A 40 10.94 10.22 8.81
CA LYS A 40 9.98 9.59 9.74
C LYS A 40 8.87 8.78 9.06
N ARG A 41 8.79 8.81 7.72
CA ARG A 41 7.68 8.23 6.97
C ARG A 41 8.18 7.33 5.88
N VAL A 42 7.64 6.13 5.85
CA VAL A 42 7.94 5.12 4.84
C VAL A 42 6.65 4.73 4.15
N VAL A 43 6.71 4.59 2.83
CA VAL A 43 5.59 4.22 1.99
C VAL A 43 5.93 2.93 1.26
N GLY A 44 4.94 2.09 1.06
CA GLY A 44 5.11 0.92 0.20
C GLY A 44 3.80 0.43 -0.36
N VAL A 45 3.92 -0.55 -1.25
CA VAL A 45 2.80 -1.09 -2.02
C VAL A 45 2.46 -2.47 -1.47
N LEU A 46 1.16 -2.73 -1.37
CA LEU A 46 0.61 -4.03 -1.01
C LEU A 46 0.20 -4.76 -2.28
N LEU A 47 0.69 -6.00 -2.42
CA LEU A 47 0.26 -6.91 -3.46
C LEU A 47 -0.58 -8.03 -2.86
N GLY A 48 -1.58 -8.41 -3.64
CA GLY A 48 -2.50 -9.45 -3.23
C GLY A 48 -3.37 -9.91 -4.37
N SER A 49 -4.27 -10.82 -4.06
CA SER A 49 -5.26 -11.32 -4.99
C SER A 49 -6.64 -11.19 -4.38
N MET A 50 -7.59 -10.71 -5.18
CA MET A 50 -8.99 -10.69 -4.78
C MET A 50 -9.61 -12.03 -5.14
N LYS A 51 -10.13 -12.74 -4.14
CA LYS A 51 -10.88 -13.98 -4.35
C LYS A 51 -12.34 -13.69 -4.74
N LYS A 52 -13.01 -14.71 -5.26
CA LYS A 52 -14.41 -14.62 -5.73
C LYS A 52 -15.42 -14.40 -4.58
N ASP A 53 -15.03 -14.75 -3.36
CA ASP A 53 -15.78 -14.60 -2.12
C ASP A 53 -15.68 -13.19 -1.51
N ARG A 54 -15.14 -12.20 -2.26
CA ARG A 54 -14.87 -10.83 -1.79
C ARG A 54 -13.88 -10.76 -0.62
N THR A 55 -13.06 -11.79 -0.48
CA THR A 55 -11.90 -11.79 0.41
C THR A 55 -10.67 -11.28 -0.33
N LEU A 56 -10.00 -10.28 0.24
CA LEU A 56 -8.73 -9.76 -0.23
C LEU A 56 -7.60 -10.41 0.56
N ASP A 57 -6.80 -11.23 -0.11
CA ASP A 57 -5.60 -11.81 0.50
C ASP A 57 -4.36 -11.01 0.11
N ILE A 58 -3.71 -10.43 1.12
CA ILE A 58 -2.47 -9.67 0.97
C ILE A 58 -1.31 -10.60 1.30
N GLY A 59 -0.66 -11.10 0.26
CA GLY A 59 0.44 -12.07 0.36
C GLY A 59 1.81 -11.42 0.41
N ASN A 60 1.96 -10.27 -0.23
CA ASN A 60 3.26 -9.67 -0.49
C ASN A 60 3.22 -8.14 -0.37
N SER A 61 4.39 -7.53 -0.18
CA SER A 61 4.53 -6.09 -0.08
C SER A 61 5.96 -5.68 -0.39
N PHE A 62 6.15 -4.52 -1.00
CA PHE A 62 7.48 -3.96 -1.19
C PHE A 62 7.55 -2.48 -0.83
N ALA A 63 8.77 -2.07 -0.54
CA ALA A 63 9.20 -0.73 -0.24
C ALA A 63 9.26 0.12 -1.51
N VAL A 64 8.77 1.37 -1.47
CA VAL A 64 9.07 2.32 -2.54
C VAL A 64 9.91 3.46 -1.97
N PRO A 65 11.03 3.84 -2.64
CA PRO A 65 11.78 5.03 -2.27
C PRO A 65 10.86 6.24 -2.26
N PHE A 66 10.76 6.86 -1.09
CA PHE A 66 9.89 8.01 -0.86
C PHE A 66 10.69 9.07 -0.11
N ASP A 67 10.81 10.23 -0.73
CA ASP A 67 11.46 11.38 -0.12
C ASP A 67 10.43 12.50 0.06
N GLU A 68 10.47 13.11 1.23
CA GLU A 68 9.61 14.23 1.57
C GLU A 68 10.47 15.35 2.15
N ASP A 69 10.16 16.58 1.78
CA ASP A 69 10.82 17.74 2.37
C ASP A 69 10.38 17.91 3.83
N GLU A 70 11.35 18.08 4.74
CA GLU A 70 11.07 18.33 6.15
C GLU A 70 10.34 19.66 6.38
N LYS A 71 10.58 20.65 5.50
CA LYS A 71 10.00 22.00 5.60
C LYS A 71 8.57 22.04 5.09
N ASP A 72 8.31 21.40 3.96
CA ASP A 72 7.01 21.40 3.28
C ASP A 72 6.50 19.98 3.01
N LYS A 73 5.68 19.47 3.93
CA LYS A 73 5.03 18.13 3.86
C LYS A 73 4.05 17.95 2.69
N SER A 74 3.83 18.99 1.89
CA SER A 74 3.02 18.92 0.68
C SER A 74 3.85 18.54 -0.55
N THR A 75 5.17 18.71 -0.49
CA THR A 75 6.10 18.39 -1.59
C THR A 75 6.75 17.06 -1.26
N TRP A 76 6.42 16.05 -2.07
CA TRP A 76 6.92 14.69 -1.90
C TRP A 76 7.30 14.12 -3.27
N PHE A 77 8.26 13.21 -3.25
CA PHE A 77 8.79 12.54 -4.42
C PHE A 77 8.65 11.03 -4.23
N LEU A 78 8.14 10.37 -5.26
CA LEU A 78 8.05 8.92 -5.33
C LEU A 78 8.51 8.50 -6.72
N ASP A 79 9.39 7.51 -6.77
CA ASP A 79 9.95 7.00 -8.01
C ASP A 79 8.94 6.05 -8.69
N MET A 80 8.36 6.52 -9.80
CA MET A 80 7.35 5.78 -10.57
C MET A 80 7.97 4.72 -11.48
N ASP A 81 9.15 5.00 -12.02
CA ASP A 81 9.88 4.08 -12.88
C ASP A 81 10.34 2.84 -12.09
N TYR A 82 10.78 3.06 -10.84
CA TYR A 82 11.10 1.98 -9.90
C TYR A 82 9.86 1.13 -9.58
N LEU A 83 8.73 1.78 -9.30
CA LEU A 83 7.48 1.09 -9.00
C LEU A 83 7.05 0.19 -10.17
N GLU A 84 7.01 0.72 -11.39
CA GLU A 84 6.58 -0.03 -12.57
C GLU A 84 7.51 -1.20 -12.84
N SER A 85 8.83 -0.97 -12.75
CA SER A 85 9.85 -2.01 -12.93
C SER A 85 9.70 -3.13 -11.90
N MET A 86 9.55 -2.79 -10.62
CA MET A 86 9.35 -3.77 -9.54
C MET A 86 8.04 -4.53 -9.71
N TYR A 87 6.96 -3.82 -10.01
CA TYR A 87 5.66 -4.44 -10.26
C TYR A 87 5.73 -5.43 -11.43
N SER A 88 6.41 -5.08 -12.53
CA SER A 88 6.63 -5.97 -13.67
C SER A 88 7.39 -7.23 -13.28
N MET A 89 8.41 -7.13 -12.42
CA MET A 89 9.15 -8.29 -11.90
C MET A 89 8.28 -9.17 -11.01
N PHE A 90 7.53 -8.59 -10.07
CA PHE A 90 6.63 -9.34 -9.21
C PHE A 90 5.51 -10.01 -10.00
N HIS A 91 5.00 -9.36 -11.04
CA HIS A 91 3.99 -9.96 -11.91
C HIS A 91 4.53 -11.16 -12.71
N LYS A 92 5.80 -11.13 -13.13
CA LYS A 92 6.46 -12.28 -13.79
C LYS A 92 6.63 -13.49 -12.85
N VAL A 93 6.90 -13.25 -11.57
CA VAL A 93 7.07 -14.32 -10.57
C VAL A 93 5.71 -14.85 -10.09
N ALA A 94 4.75 -13.94 -9.85
CA ALA A 94 3.44 -14.25 -9.29
C ALA A 94 2.32 -13.51 -10.05
N ALA A 95 1.93 -14.06 -11.21
CA ALA A 95 0.92 -13.45 -12.08
C ALA A 95 -0.49 -13.27 -11.46
N LYS A 96 -0.76 -13.95 -10.34
CA LYS A 96 -2.02 -13.82 -9.57
C LYS A 96 -2.04 -12.59 -8.66
N GLU A 97 -0.88 -12.05 -8.32
CA GLU A 97 -0.76 -10.87 -7.46
C GLU A 97 -0.92 -9.61 -8.29
N LYS A 98 -1.76 -8.69 -7.78
CA LYS A 98 -2.01 -7.37 -8.33
C LYS A 98 -1.77 -6.33 -7.24
N ILE A 99 -1.61 -5.08 -7.63
CA ILE A 99 -1.58 -3.96 -6.68
C ILE A 99 -2.97 -3.82 -6.07
N VAL A 100 -3.06 -4.02 -4.76
CA VAL A 100 -4.34 -3.97 -4.02
C VAL A 100 -4.45 -2.73 -3.14
N GLY A 101 -3.32 -2.11 -2.81
CA GLY A 101 -3.29 -0.90 -2.01
C GLY A 101 -1.89 -0.48 -1.64
N TRP A 102 -1.80 0.44 -0.68
CA TRP A 102 -0.57 1.04 -0.21
C TRP A 102 -0.58 1.05 1.31
N TYR A 103 0.59 0.92 1.92
CA TYR A 103 0.78 1.12 3.35
C TYR A 103 1.70 2.31 3.57
N HIS A 104 1.51 2.97 4.70
CA HIS A 104 2.43 4.00 5.16
C HIS A 104 2.71 3.79 6.64
N THR A 105 3.94 4.05 7.06
CA THR A 105 4.32 4.11 8.47
C THR A 105 4.45 5.58 8.84
N GLY A 106 3.60 6.06 9.74
CA GLY A 106 3.62 7.45 10.18
C GLY A 106 2.59 7.70 11.29
N PRO A 107 2.89 8.55 12.29
CA PRO A 107 2.04 8.76 13.46
C PRO A 107 0.74 9.52 13.15
N LYS A 108 0.63 10.15 11.98
CA LYS A 108 -0.57 10.89 11.54
C LYS A 108 -0.89 10.58 10.09
N LEU A 109 -2.17 10.32 9.82
CA LEU A 109 -2.71 10.17 8.47
C LEU A 109 -2.61 11.52 7.73
N HIS A 110 -2.02 11.54 6.55
CA HIS A 110 -1.90 12.75 5.73
C HIS A 110 -2.72 12.61 4.44
N LYS A 111 -3.44 13.68 4.05
CA LYS A 111 -4.34 13.67 2.89
C LYS A 111 -3.66 13.36 1.55
N VAL A 112 -2.34 13.54 1.48
CA VAL A 112 -1.52 13.24 0.28
C VAL A 112 -1.74 11.82 -0.24
N PHE A 113 -1.92 10.82 0.64
CA PHE A 113 -2.11 9.43 0.23
C PHE A 113 -3.55 9.07 -0.18
N ILE A 114 -4.50 9.99 -0.03
CA ILE A 114 -5.92 9.78 -0.36
C ILE A 114 -6.21 10.17 -1.82
N TYR A 115 -5.26 10.81 -2.53
CA TYR A 115 -5.52 11.26 -3.89
C TYR A 115 -5.39 10.13 -4.92
N PRO A 116 -6.42 9.90 -5.76
CA PRO A 116 -6.39 8.94 -6.87
C PRO A 116 -5.53 9.43 -8.05
N SER A 117 -4.79 10.53 -7.91
CA SER A 117 -3.96 11.14 -8.96
C SER A 117 -2.87 10.21 -9.50
N PHE A 118 -2.61 9.10 -8.81
CA PHE A 118 -1.65 8.07 -9.19
C PHE A 118 -2.23 6.96 -10.08
N MET A 119 -3.56 6.88 -10.22
CA MET A 119 -4.26 5.90 -11.07
C MET A 119 -4.76 6.54 -12.37
N ARG A 120 -3.95 7.43 -12.98
CA ARG A 120 -4.22 7.93 -14.33
C ARG A 120 -3.09 7.52 -15.25
#